data_AF-A0AAD5HTQ0-F1
#
_entry.id   AF-A0AAD5HTQ0-F1
#
_cell.length_a   1.000
_cell.length_b   1.000
_cell.length_c   1.000
_cell.angle_alpha   90.00
_cell.angle_beta   90.00
_cell.angle_gamma   90.00
#
_symmetry.space_group_name_H-M   'P 1'
#
loop_
_entity.id
_entity.type
_entity.pdbx_description
1 polymer ?
#
loop_
_entity_poly.entity_id
_entity_poly.type
_entity_poly.pdbx_seq_one_letter_code
_entity_poly.pdbx_strand_id
1 'polypeptide(L)'
;MTESSMNTSSPFTECLTLVTICGRSLLHDHQDKVSKAYGDLGSEWEQQRRWLDDLLTARLEALSDQYPSPSEAHDPLLLFANILGQTTVVYHCKGMIQSRANSSTLEDSNSEYLEIQSRAAAAIRNIVSLVKAMSELHFSKIHPLMPIPLFICAEFLYKNSSKHEAFHQCLQELVSIFYGLTNVNNHEKSYVDLLPQSCISKTKELLKHGIGASTVEA
;
A
#
# COMPACT_ATOMS: atom_id res chain seq x y z
N MET A 1 -8.67 -0.53 43.08
CA MET A 1 -8.28 0.12 41.81
C MET A 1 -7.75 -0.99 40.93
N THR A 2 -8.57 -1.48 40.01
CA THR A 2 -8.16 -2.50 39.05
C THR A 2 -7.45 -1.79 37.91
N GLU A 3 -6.12 -1.89 37.87
CA GLU A 3 -5.35 -1.57 36.68
C GLU A 3 -5.88 -2.45 35.54
N SER A 4 -6.62 -1.85 34.62
CA SER A 4 -6.94 -2.49 33.36
C SER A 4 -5.63 -2.66 32.61
N SER A 5 -5.03 -3.85 32.66
CA SER A 5 -3.98 -4.21 31.72
C SER A 5 -4.54 -3.95 30.33
N MET A 6 -4.04 -2.92 29.65
CA MET A 6 -4.36 -2.70 28.25
C MET A 6 -3.87 -3.97 27.53
N ASN A 7 -4.80 -4.86 27.19
CA ASN A 7 -4.51 -6.05 26.41
C ASN A 7 -4.09 -5.54 25.03
N THR A 8 -2.78 -5.33 24.87
CA THR A 8 -2.19 -5.20 23.55
C THR A 8 -2.59 -6.46 22.80
N SER A 9 -3.21 -6.24 21.65
CA SER A 9 -3.54 -7.32 20.72
C SER A 9 -2.25 -8.08 20.38
N SER A 10 -2.34 -9.28 19.81
CA SER A 10 -1.12 -9.94 19.33
C SER A 10 -0.76 -9.40 17.93
N PRO A 11 0.53 -9.37 17.51
CA PRO A 11 0.90 -9.02 16.14
C PRO A 11 0.16 -9.85 15.07
N PHE A 12 -0.15 -11.11 15.39
CA PHE A 12 -0.96 -11.98 14.56
C PHE A 12 -2.41 -11.48 14.43
N THR A 13 -3.03 -11.06 15.54
CA THR A 13 -4.39 -10.51 15.56
C THR A 13 -4.47 -9.20 14.77
N GLU A 14 -3.47 -8.34 14.88
CA GLU A 14 -3.40 -7.09 14.10
C GLU A 14 -3.22 -7.36 12.60
N CYS A 15 -2.32 -8.29 12.26
CA CYS A 15 -2.17 -8.76 10.89
C CYS A 15 -3.50 -9.28 10.32
N LEU A 16 -4.20 -10.15 11.05
CA LEU A 16 -5.49 -10.69 10.62
C LEU A 16 -6.56 -9.60 10.45
N THR A 17 -6.57 -8.61 11.35
CA THR A 17 -7.49 -7.47 11.29
C THR A 17 -7.24 -6.64 10.03
N LEU A 18 -5.98 -6.27 9.76
CA LEU A 18 -5.62 -5.48 8.58
C LEU A 18 -5.78 -6.25 7.27
N VAL A 19 -5.46 -7.54 7.23
CA VAL A 19 -5.76 -8.41 6.08
C VAL A 19 -7.26 -8.43 5.80
N THR A 20 -8.08 -8.51 6.83
CA THR A 20 -9.54 -8.51 6.70
C THR A 20 -10.06 -7.19 6.16
N ILE A 21 -9.57 -6.06 6.69
CA ILE A 21 -9.94 -4.72 6.20
C ILE A 21 -9.53 -4.58 4.72
N CYS A 22 -8.29 -4.93 4.37
CA CYS A 22 -7.78 -4.89 3.00
C CYS A 22 -8.62 -5.76 2.05
N GLY A 23 -8.91 -7.00 2.46
CA GLY A 23 -9.74 -7.94 1.69
C GLY A 23 -11.16 -7.43 1.46
N ARG A 24 -11.79 -6.84 2.48
CA ARG A 24 -13.11 -6.21 2.34
C ARG A 24 -13.06 -5.01 1.39
N SER A 25 -12.04 -4.15 1.50
CA SER A 25 -11.85 -3.01 0.60
C SER A 25 -11.69 -3.45 -0.86
N LEU A 26 -10.94 -4.52 -1.12
CA LEU A 26 -10.79 -5.10 -2.45
C LEU A 26 -12.11 -5.67 -2.98
N LEU A 27 -12.83 -6.44 -2.15
CA LEU A 27 -14.12 -7.03 -2.53
C LEU A 27 -15.15 -5.94 -2.87
N HIS A 28 -15.26 -4.91 -2.03
CA HIS A 28 -16.19 -3.82 -2.26
C HIS A 28 -15.86 -3.03 -3.53
N ASP A 29 -14.58 -2.76 -3.82
CA ASP A 29 -14.20 -2.10 -5.07
C ASP A 29 -14.52 -2.95 -6.31
N HIS A 30 -14.38 -4.28 -6.20
CA HIS A 30 -14.81 -5.19 -7.27
C HIS A 30 -16.33 -5.16 -7.45
N GLN A 31 -17.10 -5.24 -6.36
CA GLN A 31 -18.56 -5.17 -6.39
C GLN A 31 -19.05 -3.84 -6.95
N ASP A 32 -18.46 -2.72 -6.56
CA ASP A 32 -18.78 -1.38 -7.08
C ASP A 32 -18.56 -1.30 -8.60
N LYS A 33 -17.44 -1.80 -9.11
CA LYS A 33 -17.16 -1.86 -10.55
C LYS A 33 -18.18 -2.70 -11.31
N VAL A 34 -18.55 -3.85 -10.75
CA VAL A 34 -19.58 -4.72 -11.32
C VAL A 34 -20.94 -4.01 -11.31
N SER A 35 -21.36 -3.43 -10.18
CA SER A 35 -22.64 -2.72 -10.05
C SER A 35 -22.76 -1.56 -11.03
N LYS A 36 -21.69 -0.76 -11.17
CA LYS A 36 -21.61 0.34 -12.15
C LYS A 36 -21.73 -0.15 -13.60
N ALA A 37 -21.15 -1.31 -13.92
CA ALA A 37 -21.29 -1.90 -15.25
C ALA A 37 -22.74 -2.33 -15.56
N TYR A 38 -23.56 -2.59 -14.52
CA TYR A 38 -24.97 -2.95 -14.64
C TYR A 38 -25.95 -1.80 -14.37
N GLY A 39 -25.46 -0.57 -14.17
CA GLY A 39 -26.30 0.64 -14.10
C GLY A 39 -26.83 1.04 -12.72
N ASP A 40 -26.26 0.50 -11.64
CA ASP A 40 -26.63 0.86 -10.26
C ASP A 40 -26.03 2.22 -9.80
N LEU A 41 -26.75 2.95 -8.94
CA LEU A 41 -26.50 4.35 -8.53
C LEU A 41 -25.81 4.50 -7.15
N GLY A 42 -25.12 3.47 -6.66
CA GLY A 42 -23.85 3.61 -5.90
C GLY A 42 -23.83 4.25 -4.50
N SER A 43 -24.95 4.72 -3.93
CA SER A 43 -24.95 5.45 -2.64
C SER A 43 -24.46 4.62 -1.43
N GLU A 44 -24.83 3.34 -1.34
CA GLU A 44 -24.44 2.47 -0.22
C GLU A 44 -22.93 2.19 -0.20
N TRP A 45 -22.27 2.21 -1.36
CA TRP A 45 -20.84 1.87 -1.48
C TRP A 45 -19.91 2.97 -0.95
N GLU A 46 -20.32 4.23 -1.06
CA GLU A 46 -19.54 5.34 -0.52
C GLU A 46 -19.55 5.36 1.00
N GLN A 47 -20.67 5.02 1.63
CA GLN A 47 -20.79 4.93 3.08
C GLN A 47 -19.93 3.78 3.63
N GLN A 48 -20.02 2.62 2.98
CA GLN A 48 -19.24 1.45 3.36
C GLN A 48 -17.73 1.66 3.19
N ARG A 49 -17.31 2.35 2.11
CA ARG A 49 -15.91 2.72 1.88
C ARG A 49 -15.40 3.67 2.96
N ARG A 50 -16.19 4.69 3.35
CA ARG A 50 -15.85 5.59 4.46
C ARG A 50 -15.71 4.85 5.78
N TRP A 51 -16.64 3.95 6.10
CA TRP A 51 -16.57 3.15 7.33
C TRP A 51 -15.30 2.28 7.40
N LEU A 52 -14.91 1.64 6.29
CA LEU A 52 -13.66 0.87 6.23
C LEU A 52 -12.42 1.76 6.38
N ASP A 53 -12.48 2.99 5.86
CA ASP A 53 -11.41 3.97 5.94
C ASP A 53 -11.21 4.50 7.37
N ASP A 54 -12.30 4.80 8.06
CA ASP A 54 -12.29 5.19 9.48
C ASP A 54 -11.75 4.06 10.35
N LEU A 55 -12.22 2.82 10.11
CA LEU A 55 -11.74 1.64 10.81
C LEU A 55 -10.25 1.38 10.57
N LEU A 56 -9.77 1.55 9.33
CA LEU A 56 -8.35 1.43 8.99
C LEU A 56 -7.52 2.47 9.73
N THR A 57 -7.97 3.73 9.75
CA THR A 57 -7.27 4.84 10.40
C THR A 57 -7.15 4.59 11.90
N ALA A 58 -8.26 4.27 12.57
CA ALA A 58 -8.25 3.94 14.00
C ALA A 58 -7.34 2.75 14.33
N ARG A 59 -7.24 1.75 13.44
CA ARG A 59 -6.35 0.60 13.63
C ARG A 59 -4.87 0.95 13.43
N LEU A 60 -4.54 1.81 12.48
CA LEU A 60 -3.17 2.29 12.29
C LEU A 60 -2.71 3.16 13.46
N GLU A 61 -3.58 3.99 14.02
CA GLU A 61 -3.31 4.77 15.23
C GLU A 61 -3.06 3.84 16.42
N ALA A 62 -3.96 2.88 16.67
CA ALA A 62 -3.80 1.90 17.74
C ALA A 62 -2.49 1.07 17.60
N LEU A 63 -2.11 0.71 16.37
CA LEU A 63 -0.85 0.03 16.10
C LEU A 63 0.36 0.87 16.45
N SER A 64 0.33 2.17 16.14
CA SER A 64 1.41 3.10 16.47
C SER A 64 1.52 3.36 17.97
N ASP A 65 0.40 3.31 18.70
CA ASP A 65 0.39 3.58 20.15
C ASP A 65 0.75 2.35 20.99
N GLN A 66 0.38 1.15 20.53
CA GLN A 66 0.47 -0.08 21.33
C GLN A 66 1.76 -0.87 21.10
N TYR A 67 2.47 -0.61 20.00
CA TYR A 67 3.65 -1.36 19.63
C TYR A 67 4.86 -0.45 19.40
N PRO A 68 6.08 -0.93 19.69
CA PRO A 68 7.29 -0.24 19.27
C PRO A 68 7.33 -0.13 17.74
N SER A 69 8.16 0.79 17.23
CA SER A 69 8.28 0.97 15.79
C SER A 69 8.60 -0.37 15.11
N PRO A 70 8.04 -0.70 13.93
CA PRO A 70 8.26 -2.01 13.32
C PRO A 70 9.74 -2.31 13.04
N SER A 71 10.57 -1.26 12.87
CA SER A 71 12.02 -1.33 12.78
C SER A 71 12.69 -1.76 14.10
N GLU A 72 12.14 -1.40 15.25
CA GLU A 72 12.65 -1.78 16.56
C GLU A 72 12.16 -3.16 16.99
N ALA A 73 10.90 -3.49 16.68
CA ALA A 73 10.26 -4.73 17.08
C ALA A 73 10.90 -5.99 16.46
N HIS A 74 11.46 -5.85 15.25
CA HIS A 74 11.96 -6.97 14.43
C HIS A 74 10.97 -8.13 14.25
N ASP A 75 9.66 -7.86 14.43
CA ASP A 75 8.58 -8.82 14.29
C ASP A 75 8.07 -8.82 12.82
N PRO A 76 8.23 -9.93 12.09
CA PRO A 76 7.80 -10.05 10.69
C PRO A 76 6.31 -9.80 10.46
N LEU A 77 5.46 -10.22 11.38
CA LEU A 77 4.00 -10.07 11.27
C LEU A 77 3.60 -8.63 11.54
N LEU A 78 4.22 -7.98 12.53
CA LEU A 78 3.96 -6.57 12.80
C LEU A 78 4.42 -5.68 11.63
N LEU A 79 5.58 -5.97 11.06
CA LEU A 79 6.10 -5.27 9.88
C LEU A 79 5.17 -5.47 8.67
N PHE A 80 4.76 -6.71 8.40
CA PHE A 80 3.80 -7.01 7.34
C PHE A 80 2.46 -6.31 7.56
N ALA A 81 1.93 -6.34 8.79
CA ALA A 81 0.69 -5.66 9.16
C ALA A 81 0.79 -4.15 8.88
N ASN A 82 1.85 -3.49 9.33
CA ASN A 82 2.07 -2.06 9.09
C ASN A 82 2.14 -1.73 7.59
N ILE A 83 2.94 -2.47 6.82
CA ILE A 83 3.02 -2.28 5.36
C ILE A 83 1.67 -2.51 4.69
N LEU A 84 0.91 -3.53 5.10
CA LEU A 84 -0.40 -3.84 4.56
C LEU A 84 -1.44 -2.76 4.88
N GLY A 85 -1.43 -2.24 6.10
CA GLY A 85 -2.31 -1.15 6.52
C GLY A 85 -2.05 0.12 5.69
N GLN A 86 -0.78 0.54 5.57
CA GLN A 86 -0.40 1.67 4.72
C GLN A 86 -0.74 1.42 3.24
N THR A 87 -0.55 0.19 2.74
CA THR A 87 -0.95 -0.19 1.38
C THR A 87 -2.46 -0.05 1.18
N THR A 88 -3.26 -0.40 2.19
CA THR A 88 -4.71 -0.26 2.13
C THR A 88 -5.12 1.21 2.07
N VAL A 89 -4.40 2.12 2.75
CA VAL A 89 -4.58 3.58 2.59
C VAL A 89 -4.31 4.02 1.15
N VAL A 90 -3.20 3.57 0.55
CA VAL A 90 -2.87 3.86 -0.86
C VAL A 90 -3.97 3.34 -1.80
N TYR A 91 -4.50 2.14 -1.51
CA TYR A 91 -5.59 1.56 -2.28
C TYR A 91 -6.88 2.38 -2.19
N HIS A 92 -7.27 2.85 -1.00
CA HIS A 92 -8.41 3.75 -0.83
C HIS A 92 -8.21 5.06 -1.60
N CYS A 93 -7.02 5.68 -1.49
CA CYS A 93 -6.69 6.90 -2.21
C CYS A 93 -6.79 6.72 -3.72
N LYS A 94 -6.33 5.58 -4.26
CA LYS A 94 -6.49 5.21 -5.66
C LYS A 94 -7.96 5.19 -6.08
N GLY A 95 -8.84 4.56 -5.28
CA GLY A 95 -10.28 4.51 -5.55
C GLY A 95 -10.94 5.89 -5.56
N MET A 96 -10.57 6.76 -4.61
CA MET A 96 -11.10 8.14 -4.54
C MET A 96 -10.64 9.00 -5.72
N ILE A 97 -9.35 8.93 -6.08
CA ILE A 97 -8.80 9.62 -7.26
C ILE A 97 -9.51 9.17 -8.55
N GLN A 98 -9.77 7.88 -8.70
CA GLN A 98 -10.44 7.32 -9.88
C GLN A 98 -11.91 7.71 -9.95
N SER A 99 -12.63 7.68 -8.83
CA SER A 99 -14.04 8.09 -8.77
C SER A 99 -14.20 9.56 -9.19
N ARG A 100 -13.30 10.43 -8.72
CA ARG A 100 -13.31 11.85 -9.06
C ARG A 100 -12.98 12.15 -10.51
N ALA A 101 -12.04 11.42 -11.11
CA ALA A 101 -11.72 11.58 -12.53
C ALA A 101 -12.93 11.33 -13.44
N ASN A 102 -13.93 10.59 -12.96
CA ASN A 102 -15.16 10.28 -13.68
C ASN A 102 -16.32 11.27 -13.39
N SER A 103 -16.20 12.14 -12.37
CA SER A 103 -17.20 13.16 -12.04
C SER A 103 -16.84 14.51 -12.66
N SER A 104 -17.77 15.12 -13.39
CA SER A 104 -17.57 16.35 -14.19
C SER A 104 -17.65 17.67 -13.40
N THR A 105 -17.70 17.65 -12.06
CA THR A 105 -17.86 18.82 -11.19
C THR A 105 -16.50 19.36 -10.72
N LEU A 106 -16.02 20.41 -11.39
CA LEU A 106 -14.64 20.91 -11.32
C LEU A 106 -14.37 21.97 -10.21
N GLU A 107 -15.38 22.54 -9.55
CA GLU A 107 -15.16 23.83 -8.84
C GLU A 107 -14.91 23.74 -7.32
N ASP A 108 -15.47 22.77 -6.58
CA ASP A 108 -15.13 22.53 -5.15
C ASP A 108 -13.94 21.53 -4.98
N SER A 109 -13.26 21.20 -6.08
CA SER A 109 -12.63 19.91 -6.23
C SER A 109 -11.12 19.82 -5.95
N ASN A 110 -10.43 20.95 -5.81
CA ASN A 110 -8.97 20.93 -5.73
C ASN A 110 -8.42 20.66 -4.32
N SER A 111 -9.06 21.16 -3.24
CA SER A 111 -8.55 20.98 -1.87
C SER A 111 -8.56 19.52 -1.44
N GLU A 112 -9.72 18.88 -1.57
CA GLU A 112 -9.89 17.47 -1.21
C GLU A 112 -9.03 16.53 -2.09
N TYR A 113 -8.84 16.86 -3.37
CA TYR A 113 -7.93 16.10 -4.23
C TYR A 113 -6.46 16.21 -3.79
N LEU A 114 -6.03 17.38 -3.32
CA LEU A 114 -4.70 17.57 -2.74
C LEU A 114 -4.55 16.82 -1.41
N GLU A 115 -5.59 16.78 -0.57
CA GLU A 115 -5.61 16.02 0.67
C GLU A 115 -5.47 14.52 0.43
N ILE A 116 -6.21 13.97 -0.54
CA ILE A 116 -6.11 12.55 -0.92
C ILE A 116 -4.69 12.22 -1.43
N GLN A 117 -4.10 13.10 -2.25
CA GLN A 117 -2.73 12.91 -2.72
C GLN A 117 -1.70 13.00 -1.58
N SER A 118 -1.86 13.96 -0.69
CA SER A 118 -0.99 14.13 0.48
C SER A 118 -1.03 12.89 1.37
N ARG A 119 -2.24 12.36 1.61
CA ARG A 119 -2.46 11.12 2.37
C ARG A 119 -1.80 9.91 1.70
N ALA A 120 -1.97 9.75 0.38
CA ALA A 120 -1.29 8.70 -0.37
C ALA A 120 0.24 8.82 -0.29
N ALA A 121 0.77 10.05 -0.42
CA ALA A 121 2.20 10.31 -0.33
C ALA A 121 2.75 9.99 1.07
N ALA A 122 2.03 10.36 2.14
CA ALA A 122 2.41 10.02 3.51
C ALA A 122 2.46 8.50 3.71
N ALA A 123 1.42 7.78 3.28
CA ALA A 123 1.38 6.33 3.39
C ALA A 123 2.52 5.65 2.63
N ILE A 124 2.84 6.12 1.42
CA ILE A 124 3.95 5.60 0.62
C ILE A 124 5.30 5.86 1.29
N ARG A 125 5.53 7.06 1.83
CA ARG A 125 6.77 7.36 2.55
C ARG A 125 6.96 6.43 3.75
N ASN A 126 5.87 6.16 4.49
CA ASN A 126 5.90 5.18 5.58
C ASN A 126 6.27 3.78 5.07
N ILE A 127 5.68 3.33 3.96
CA ILE A 127 6.01 2.04 3.34
C ILE A 127 7.48 1.99 2.93
N VAL A 128 7.99 3.01 2.25
CA VAL A 128 9.40 3.07 1.83
C VAL A 128 10.33 3.01 3.04
N SER A 129 10.03 3.75 4.11
CA SER A 129 10.79 3.69 5.37
C SER A 129 10.79 2.28 5.97
N LEU A 130 9.61 1.64 6.08
CA LEU A 130 9.47 0.28 6.59
C LEU A 130 10.20 -0.75 5.74
N VAL A 131 10.16 -0.60 4.42
CA VAL A 131 10.81 -1.51 3.46
C VAL A 131 12.33 -1.36 3.47
N LYS A 132 12.85 -0.15 3.73
CA LYS A 132 14.29 0.04 4.00
C LYS A 132 14.72 -0.70 5.26
N ALA A 133 14.02 -0.52 6.37
CA ALA A 133 14.31 -1.25 7.61
C ALA A 133 14.18 -2.78 7.39
N MET A 134 13.19 -3.21 6.60
CA MET A 134 13.04 -4.61 6.22
C MET A 134 14.23 -5.16 5.44
N SER A 135 14.86 -4.35 4.59
CA SER A 135 15.99 -4.79 3.75
C SER A 135 17.25 -5.13 4.54
N GLU A 136 17.32 -4.70 5.81
CA GLU A 136 18.38 -5.06 6.76
C GLU A 136 18.15 -6.43 7.41
N LEU A 137 16.94 -6.98 7.31
CA LEU A 137 16.60 -8.29 7.85
C LEU A 137 17.03 -9.41 6.91
N HIS A 138 17.41 -10.55 7.49
CA HIS A 138 17.59 -11.77 6.70
C HIS A 138 16.28 -12.14 6.00
N PHE A 139 16.35 -12.51 4.72
CA PHE A 139 15.17 -12.76 3.88
C PHE A 139 14.16 -13.74 4.50
N SER A 140 14.62 -14.74 5.27
CA SER A 140 13.75 -15.72 5.94
C SER A 140 12.85 -15.12 7.03
N LYS A 141 13.12 -13.89 7.47
CA LYS A 141 12.29 -13.14 8.41
C LYS A 141 11.25 -12.27 7.68
N ILE A 142 11.24 -12.24 6.36
CA ILE A 142 10.25 -11.47 5.61
C ILE A 142 9.01 -12.35 5.41
N HIS A 143 7.83 -11.80 5.68
CA HIS A 143 6.58 -12.52 5.49
C HIS A 143 6.42 -12.97 4.03
N PRO A 144 6.09 -14.25 3.72
CA PRO A 144 6.05 -14.76 2.34
C PRO A 144 5.07 -14.02 1.40
N LEU A 145 4.04 -13.37 1.96
CA LEU A 145 3.07 -12.58 1.21
C LEU A 145 3.46 -11.11 1.05
N MET A 146 4.61 -10.66 1.58
CA MET A 146 5.10 -9.29 1.47
C MET A 146 5.15 -8.73 0.03
N PRO A 147 5.46 -9.52 -1.02
CA PRO A 147 5.43 -8.99 -2.38
C PRO A 147 4.07 -8.38 -2.79
N ILE A 148 2.95 -8.92 -2.29
CA ILE A 148 1.60 -8.47 -2.67
C ILE A 148 1.38 -6.97 -2.36
N PRO A 149 1.48 -6.51 -1.09
CA PRO A 149 1.26 -5.10 -0.78
C PRO A 149 2.28 -4.17 -1.45
N LEU A 150 3.54 -4.61 -1.59
CA LEU A 150 4.59 -3.80 -2.22
C LEU A 150 4.34 -3.60 -3.73
N PHE A 151 3.85 -4.61 -4.42
CA PHE A 151 3.54 -4.49 -5.85
C PHE A 151 2.29 -3.63 -6.10
N ILE A 152 1.30 -3.65 -5.20
CA ILE A 152 0.16 -2.72 -5.25
C ILE A 152 0.67 -1.27 -5.16
N CYS A 153 1.61 -1.00 -4.27
CA CYS A 153 2.20 0.33 -4.13
C CYS A 153 3.03 0.75 -5.34
N ALA A 154 3.87 -0.15 -5.86
CA ALA A 154 4.65 0.09 -7.08
C ALA A 154 3.74 0.40 -8.27
N GLU A 155 2.61 -0.29 -8.43
CA GLU A 155 1.63 0.00 -9.47
C GLU A 155 1.01 1.39 -9.32
N PHE A 156 0.59 1.75 -8.10
CA PHE A 156 0.01 3.06 -7.83
C PHE A 156 1.01 4.17 -8.16
N LEU A 157 2.24 4.01 -7.70
CA LEU A 157 3.34 4.95 -7.95
C LEU A 157 3.63 5.08 -9.44
N TYR A 158 3.75 3.97 -10.17
CA TYR A 158 3.95 4.00 -11.61
C TYR A 158 2.90 4.82 -12.34
N LYS A 159 1.61 4.54 -12.05
CA LYS A 159 0.47 5.22 -12.69
C LYS A 159 0.39 6.72 -12.40
N ASN A 160 0.99 7.19 -11.31
CA ASN A 160 0.93 8.59 -10.89
C ASN A 160 2.29 9.30 -10.89
N SER A 161 3.38 8.61 -11.24
CA SER A 161 4.76 9.14 -11.25
C SER A 161 4.93 10.36 -12.15
N SER A 162 4.27 10.40 -13.30
CA SER A 162 4.33 11.56 -14.22
C SER A 162 3.53 12.77 -13.75
N LYS A 163 2.69 12.59 -12.73
CA LYS A 163 1.78 13.63 -12.23
C LYS A 163 2.31 14.31 -10.96
N HIS A 164 3.22 13.66 -10.25
CA HIS A 164 3.69 14.13 -8.96
C HIS A 164 5.15 13.71 -8.71
N GLU A 165 6.04 14.68 -8.54
CA GLU A 165 7.48 14.45 -8.35
C GLU A 165 7.77 13.54 -7.14
N ALA A 166 7.11 13.76 -6.00
CA ALA A 166 7.28 12.87 -4.84
C ALA A 166 6.93 11.40 -5.13
N PHE A 167 5.94 11.12 -5.99
CA PHE A 167 5.65 9.74 -6.41
C PHE A 167 6.72 9.19 -7.34
N HIS A 168 7.28 10.01 -8.22
CA HIS A 168 8.41 9.60 -9.04
C HIS A 168 9.62 9.19 -8.17
N GLN A 169 9.98 10.01 -7.19
CA GLN A 169 11.09 9.73 -6.28
C GLN A 169 10.84 8.46 -5.44
N CYS A 170 9.63 8.33 -4.85
CA CYS A 170 9.28 7.13 -4.08
C CYS A 170 9.28 5.87 -4.96
N LEU A 171 8.92 5.97 -6.24
CA LEU A 171 8.97 4.85 -7.17
C LEU A 171 10.40 4.38 -7.42
N GLN A 172 11.32 5.31 -7.71
CA GLN A 172 12.73 4.99 -7.93
C GLN A 172 13.33 4.32 -6.70
N GLU A 173 13.02 4.86 -5.52
CA GLU A 173 13.49 4.33 -4.25
C GLU A 173 12.96 2.93 -3.95
N LEU A 174 11.64 2.71 -4.13
CA LEU A 174 11.03 1.41 -3.92
C LEU A 174 11.59 0.35 -4.88
N VAL A 175 11.77 0.70 -6.16
CA VAL A 175 12.37 -0.18 -7.18
C VAL A 175 13.83 -0.49 -6.85
N SER A 176 14.61 0.50 -6.39
CA SER A 176 15.98 0.30 -5.93
C SER A 176 16.05 -0.74 -4.80
N ILE A 177 15.15 -0.64 -3.81
CA ILE A 177 15.10 -1.62 -2.71
C ILE A 177 14.70 -3.01 -3.21
N PHE A 178 13.79 -3.11 -4.18
CA PHE A 178 13.38 -4.42 -4.73
C PHE A 178 14.53 -5.22 -5.35
N TYR A 179 15.57 -4.55 -5.88
CA TYR A 179 16.76 -5.26 -6.39
C TYR A 179 17.52 -5.98 -5.27
N GLY A 180 17.51 -5.43 -4.04
CA GLY A 180 18.16 -6.02 -2.88
C GLY A 180 17.29 -7.05 -2.14
N LEU A 181 15.97 -7.02 -2.31
CA LEU A 181 15.07 -7.95 -1.64
C LEU A 181 15.01 -9.31 -2.34
N THR A 182 15.37 -10.36 -1.60
CA THR A 182 15.34 -11.74 -2.08
C THR A 182 13.98 -12.38 -1.82
N ASN A 183 13.43 -13.11 -2.80
CA ASN A 183 12.17 -13.84 -2.65
C ASN A 183 12.35 -15.07 -1.77
N VAL A 184 11.61 -15.14 -0.66
CA VAL A 184 11.61 -16.27 0.29
C VAL A 184 11.25 -17.62 -0.35
N ASN A 185 10.44 -17.62 -1.42
CA ASN A 185 10.03 -18.84 -2.11
C ASN A 185 11.05 -19.31 -3.17
N ASN A 186 11.95 -18.42 -3.63
CA ASN A 186 13.01 -18.74 -4.58
C ASN A 186 14.13 -17.70 -4.45
N HIS A 187 15.21 -18.06 -3.77
CA HIS A 187 16.29 -17.12 -3.42
C HIS A 187 17.15 -16.68 -4.60
N GLU A 188 17.01 -17.30 -5.77
CA GLU A 188 17.67 -16.87 -7.00
C GLU A 188 16.97 -15.66 -7.65
N LYS A 189 15.78 -15.31 -7.15
CA LYS A 189 14.96 -14.21 -7.67
C LYS A 189 14.87 -13.08 -6.65
N SER A 190 15.09 -11.87 -7.14
CA SER A 190 14.77 -10.63 -6.44
C SER A 190 13.28 -10.31 -6.53
N TYR A 191 12.84 -9.29 -5.80
CA TYR A 191 11.46 -8.77 -5.94
C TYR A 191 11.24 -8.14 -7.32
N VAL A 192 12.29 -7.65 -7.98
CA VAL A 192 12.21 -7.13 -9.36
C VAL A 192 11.88 -8.26 -10.36
N ASP A 193 12.41 -9.46 -10.16
CA ASP A 193 12.12 -10.62 -11.03
C ASP A 193 10.68 -11.13 -10.88
N LEU A 194 10.05 -10.80 -9.75
CA LEU A 194 8.66 -11.12 -9.46
C LEU A 194 7.68 -10.10 -10.01
N LEU A 195 8.11 -8.86 -10.27
CA LEU A 195 7.24 -7.81 -10.79
C LEU A 195 6.47 -8.28 -12.04
N PRO A 196 7.11 -8.79 -13.11
CA PRO A 196 6.39 -9.25 -14.32
C PRO A 196 5.37 -10.37 -14.09
N GLN A 197 5.55 -11.14 -13.01
CA GLN A 197 4.69 -12.28 -12.65
C GLN A 197 3.51 -11.85 -11.78
N SER A 198 3.51 -10.62 -11.26
CA SER A 198 2.36 -10.10 -10.52
C SER A 198 1.14 -9.98 -11.45
N CYS A 199 -0.04 -10.35 -10.96
CA CYS A 199 -1.32 -10.20 -11.69
C CYS A 199 -1.76 -8.74 -11.88
N ILE A 200 -0.81 -7.81 -11.75
CA ILE A 200 -1.02 -6.38 -11.83
C ILE A 200 -0.79 -5.98 -13.29
N SER A 201 -1.77 -5.35 -13.92
CA SER A 201 -1.84 -5.22 -15.39
C SER A 201 -0.70 -4.42 -16.05
N LYS A 202 0.21 -3.80 -15.28
CA LYS A 202 1.24 -2.87 -15.79
C LYS A 202 2.69 -3.20 -15.38
N THR A 203 2.92 -4.33 -14.76
CA THR A 203 4.24 -4.61 -14.15
C THR A 203 5.36 -4.90 -15.14
N LYS A 204 5.02 -5.25 -16.39
CA LYS A 204 6.00 -5.36 -17.49
C LYS A 204 6.52 -4.00 -17.98
N GLU A 205 5.75 -2.92 -17.81
CA GLU A 205 6.16 -1.57 -18.21
C GLU A 205 7.04 -0.90 -17.15
N LEU A 206 6.80 -1.23 -15.88
CA LEU A 206 7.59 -0.81 -14.72
C LEU A 206 9.10 -1.08 -14.87
N LEU A 207 9.48 -2.25 -15.41
CA LEU A 207 10.89 -2.61 -15.61
C LEU A 207 11.60 -1.77 -16.67
N LYS A 208 10.89 -1.26 -17.68
CA LYS A 208 11.49 -0.48 -18.78
C LYS A 208 11.99 0.89 -18.31
N HIS A 209 11.38 1.45 -17.26
CA HIS A 209 11.77 2.75 -16.71
C HIS A 209 12.92 2.70 -15.70
N GLY A 210 13.17 1.55 -15.05
CA GLY A 210 14.32 1.39 -14.17
C GLY A 210 15.66 1.24 -14.90
N ILE A 211 15.64 0.71 -16.12
CA ILE A 211 16.85 0.43 -16.92
C ILE A 211 17.30 1.68 -17.70
N GLY A 212 16.39 2.63 -17.98
CA GLY A 212 16.70 3.86 -18.73
C GLY A 212 17.54 4.91 -18.00
N ALA A 213 17.76 4.77 -16.68
CA ALA A 213 18.52 5.72 -15.88
C ALA A 213 20.00 5.36 -15.67
N SER A 214 20.48 4.23 -16.21
CA SER A 214 21.85 3.73 -16.00
C SER A 214 22.73 3.67 -17.26
N THR A 215 22.30 4.25 -18.39
CA THR A 215 23.06 4.17 -19.67
C THR A 215 23.32 5.51 -20.35
N VAL A 216 23.68 6.52 -19.56
CA VAL A 216 24.33 7.78 -19.98
C VAL A 216 25.22 8.14 -18.79
N GLU A 217 26.54 7.92 -18.73
CA GLU A 217 27.65 8.20 -19.64
C GLU A 217 28.80 7.19 -19.41
N ALA A 218 29.41 6.73 -20.51
CA ALA A 218 30.82 6.35 -20.60
C ALA A 218 31.34 6.89 -21.94
#